data_AF-A0AAJ1RAA4-F1
#
_entry.id   AF-A0AAJ1RAA4-F1
#
_cell.length_a   1.000
_cell.length_b   1.000
_cell.length_c   1.000
_cell.angle_alpha   90.00
_cell.angle_beta   90.00
_cell.angle_gamma   90.00
#
_symmetry.space_group_name_H-M   'P 1'
#
loop_
_entity.id
_entity.type
_entity.pdbx_description
1 polymer ?
#
loop_
_entity_poly.entity_id
_entity_poly.type
_entity_poly.pdbx_seq_one_letter_code
_entity_poly.pdbx_strand_id
1 'polypeptide(L)'
;DSDDPEFQNSEHLHATAPGKAILSRLPEGRVDELLPSQKLPQLTENTITDPAVLREDLRRVGERGIAFDREEQEPGVRGIAAPLERRASGPVGALYVYG
;
A
#
# COMPACT_ATOMS: atom_id res chain seq x y z
N ASP A 1 -3.32 21.47 -11.77
CA ASP A 1 -3.71 20.60 -12.90
C ASP A 1 -3.52 19.16 -12.50
N SER A 2 -4.41 18.29 -12.93
CA SER A 2 -4.45 16.85 -12.63
C SER A 2 -3.35 16.02 -13.32
N ASP A 3 -2.41 16.69 -14.00
CA ASP A 3 -1.36 16.08 -14.85
C ASP A 3 0.05 16.28 -14.28
N ASP A 4 0.19 16.45 -12.96
CA ASP A 4 1.51 16.38 -12.29
C ASP A 4 1.84 14.90 -11.97
N PRO A 5 2.80 14.27 -12.67
CA PRO A 5 3.12 12.85 -12.49
C PRO A 5 3.66 12.52 -11.08
N GLU A 6 4.03 13.51 -10.27
CA GLU A 6 4.52 13.28 -8.91
C GLU A 6 3.41 12.96 -7.89
N PHE A 7 2.12 13.13 -8.25
CA PHE A 7 0.98 12.92 -7.35
C PHE A 7 -0.01 11.81 -7.79
N GLN A 8 0.45 10.81 -8.54
CA GLN A 8 -0.30 9.56 -8.79
C GLN A 8 -0.33 8.56 -7.61
N ASN A 9 0.01 9.00 -6.39
CA ASN A 9 0.24 8.09 -5.27
C ASN A 9 -1.05 7.52 -4.62
N SER A 10 -2.24 7.96 -5.05
CA SER A 10 -3.52 7.48 -4.51
C SER A 10 -4.20 6.37 -5.31
N GLU A 11 -3.83 6.12 -6.57
CA GLU A 11 -4.61 5.20 -7.42
C GLU A 11 -4.28 3.72 -7.18
N HIS A 12 -3.10 3.38 -6.64
CA HIS A 12 -2.66 1.99 -6.49
C HIS A 12 -1.97 1.69 -5.15
N LEU A 13 -2.50 2.23 -4.05
CA LEU A 13 -1.95 1.99 -2.70
C LEU A 13 -1.81 0.49 -2.35
N HIS A 14 -2.61 -0.38 -2.96
CA HIS A 14 -2.52 -1.83 -2.78
C HIS A 14 -1.29 -2.47 -3.40
N ALA A 15 -0.72 -1.84 -4.44
CA ALA A 15 0.36 -2.40 -5.23
C ALA A 15 1.75 -1.86 -4.83
N THR A 16 1.81 -0.83 -3.99
CA THR A 16 3.08 -0.22 -3.58
C THR A 16 3.43 -0.59 -2.14
N ALA A 17 4.72 -0.77 -1.84
CA ALA A 17 5.17 -0.98 -0.46
C ALA A 17 4.73 0.18 0.47
N PRO A 18 4.94 1.47 0.15
CA PRO A 18 4.51 2.57 1.03
C PRO A 18 3.00 2.64 1.20
N GLY A 19 2.23 2.36 0.15
CA GLY A 19 0.76 2.33 0.22
C GLY A 19 0.27 1.25 1.18
N LYS A 20 0.81 0.02 1.05
CA LYS A 20 0.50 -1.07 1.99
C LYS A 20 0.96 -0.79 3.41
N ALA A 21 2.11 -0.15 3.59
CA ALA A 21 2.57 0.29 4.92
C ALA A 21 1.58 1.26 5.57
N ILE A 22 1.14 2.28 4.83
CA ILE A 22 0.15 3.25 5.33
C ILE A 22 -1.18 2.56 5.63
N LEU A 23 -1.73 1.79 4.69
CA LEU A 23 -3.00 1.08 4.84
C LEU A 23 -3.01 0.14 6.05
N SER A 24 -1.88 -0.52 6.36
CA SER A 24 -1.76 -1.43 7.51
C SER A 24 -1.93 -0.78 8.89
N ARG A 25 -1.85 0.55 8.96
CA ARG A 25 -1.99 1.32 10.21
C ARG A 25 -3.29 2.10 10.28
N LEU A 26 -4.10 2.09 9.22
CA LEU A 26 -5.40 2.72 9.24
C LEU A 26 -6.43 1.82 9.96
N PRO A 27 -7.44 2.40 10.63
CA PRO A 27 -8.58 1.63 11.08
C PRO A 27 -9.26 0.91 9.92
N GLU A 28 -9.80 -0.30 10.15
CA GLU A 28 -10.41 -1.14 9.10
C GLU A 28 -11.45 -0.37 8.27
N GLY A 29 -12.33 0.40 8.91
CA GLY A 29 -13.33 1.21 8.18
C GLY A 29 -12.73 2.25 7.23
N ARG A 30 -11.55 2.82 7.56
CA ARG A 30 -10.83 3.73 6.65
C ARG A 30 -10.17 2.98 5.51
N VAL A 31 -9.69 1.76 5.74
CA VAL A 31 -9.16 0.89 4.69
C VAL A 31 -10.27 0.51 3.71
N ASP A 32 -11.46 0.18 4.20
CA ASP A 32 -12.62 -0.15 3.37
C ASP A 32 -13.16 1.05 2.56
N GLU A 33 -13.00 2.28 3.05
CA GLU A 33 -13.30 3.49 2.27
C GLU A 33 -12.29 3.73 1.13
N LEU A 34 -11.03 3.35 1.33
CA LEU A 34 -9.94 3.58 0.39
C LEU A 34 -9.78 2.44 -0.63
N LEU A 35 -10.23 1.23 -0.28
CA LEU A 35 -10.12 0.06 -1.12
C LEU A 35 -11.51 -0.39 -1.60
N PRO A 36 -11.72 -0.54 -2.91
CA PRO A 36 -12.99 -1.03 -3.41
C PRO A 36 -13.26 -2.46 -2.94
N SER A 37 -14.53 -2.80 -2.75
CA SER A 37 -14.96 -4.18 -2.41
C SER A 37 -14.84 -5.16 -3.58
N GLN A 38 -14.64 -4.66 -4.79
CA GLN A 38 -14.45 -5.43 -6.02
C GLN A 38 -12.96 -5.70 -6.29
N LYS A 39 -12.68 -6.49 -7.33
CA LYS A 39 -11.30 -6.81 -7.75
C LYS A 39 -10.50 -5.52 -7.99
N LEU A 40 -9.28 -5.49 -7.46
CA LEU A 40 -8.36 -4.36 -7.58
C LEU A 40 -7.67 -4.38 -8.96
N PRO A 41 -7.26 -3.22 -9.49
CA PRO A 41 -6.50 -3.14 -10.73
C PRO A 41 -5.24 -4.01 -10.68
N GLN A 42 -5.02 -4.78 -11.74
CA GLN A 42 -3.82 -5.57 -11.93
C GLN A 42 -2.80 -4.74 -12.72
N LEU A 43 -1.62 -4.47 -12.14
CA LEU A 43 -0.55 -3.70 -12.79
C LEU A 43 0.52 -4.63 -13.38
N THR A 44 0.75 -5.76 -12.70
CA THR A 44 1.71 -6.80 -13.07
C THR A 44 1.10 -8.18 -12.78
N GLU A 45 1.83 -9.25 -13.07
CA GLU A 45 1.44 -10.61 -12.71
C GLU A 45 1.47 -10.86 -11.18
N ASN A 46 2.23 -10.06 -10.43
CA ASN A 46 2.38 -10.20 -8.99
C ASN A 46 1.41 -9.31 -8.19
N THR A 47 0.73 -8.35 -8.82
CA THR A 47 -0.19 -7.44 -8.13
C THR A 47 -1.26 -8.21 -7.36
N ILE A 48 -1.44 -7.90 -6.07
CA ILE A 48 -2.53 -8.45 -5.27
C ILE A 48 -3.85 -7.85 -5.76
N THR A 49 -4.65 -8.63 -6.50
CA THR A 49 -5.94 -8.16 -7.05
C THR A 49 -7.15 -8.51 -6.21
N ASP A 50 -7.02 -9.49 -5.32
CA ASP A 50 -8.09 -9.94 -4.42
C ASP A 50 -8.08 -9.12 -3.12
N PRO A 51 -9.16 -8.38 -2.80
CA PRO A 51 -9.26 -7.59 -1.58
C PRO A 51 -9.11 -8.42 -0.29
N ALA A 52 -9.52 -9.69 -0.27
CA ALA A 52 -9.34 -10.56 0.90
C ALA A 52 -7.87 -10.93 1.10
N VAL A 53 -7.15 -11.21 0.01
CA VAL A 53 -5.70 -11.46 0.05
C VAL A 53 -4.94 -10.21 0.48
N LEU A 54 -5.33 -9.04 -0.02
CA LEU A 54 -4.74 -7.77 0.38
C LEU A 54 -4.93 -7.50 1.87
N ARG A 55 -6.15 -7.69 2.41
CA ARG A 55 -6.42 -7.52 3.84
C ARG A 55 -5.52 -8.41 4.71
N GLU A 56 -5.31 -9.66 4.30
CA GLU A 56 -4.39 -10.56 5.00
C GLU A 56 -2.93 -10.10 4.88
N ASP A 57 -2.47 -9.59 3.74
CA ASP A 57 -1.12 -8.99 3.63
C ASP A 57 -1.00 -7.75 4.52
N LEU A 58 -1.99 -6.84 4.53
CA LEU A 58 -2.00 -5.65 5.39
C LEU A 58 -1.97 -6.02 6.87
N ARG A 59 -2.69 -7.06 7.30
CA ARG A 59 -2.63 -7.58 8.67
C ARG A 59 -1.21 -8.04 9.02
N ARG A 60 -0.56 -8.79 8.12
CA ARG A 60 0.83 -9.23 8.29
C ARG A 60 1.81 -8.06 8.30
N VAL A 61 1.58 -7.03 7.48
CA VAL A 61 2.35 -5.77 7.52
C VAL A 61 2.21 -5.12 8.89
N GLY A 62 1.00 -5.03 9.43
CA GLY A 62 0.74 -4.46 10.76
C GLY A 62 1.49 -5.20 11.87
N GLU A 63 1.55 -6.54 11.80
CA GLU A 63 2.27 -7.38 12.76
C GLU A 63 3.79 -7.26 12.65
N ARG A 64 4.34 -7.28 11.42
CA ARG A 64 5.80 -7.29 11.19
C ARG A 64 6.42 -5.88 11.11
N GLY A 65 5.61 -4.85 10.92
CA GLY A 65 6.04 -3.46 10.79
C GLY A 65 6.73 -3.11 9.47
N ILE A 66 6.64 -3.98 8.45
CA ILE A 66 7.27 -3.79 7.14
C ILE A 66 6.31 -4.25 6.04
N ALA A 67 6.15 -3.45 4.98
CA ALA A 67 5.49 -3.80 3.74
C ALA A 67 6.50 -4.13 2.65
N PHE A 68 6.07 -4.95 1.70
CA PHE A 68 6.90 -5.36 0.57
C PHE A 68 6.17 -5.05 -0.73
N ASP A 69 6.91 -4.59 -1.72
CA ASP A 69 6.54 -4.62 -3.13
C ASP A 69 7.43 -5.67 -3.80
N ARG A 70 6.81 -6.74 -4.30
CA ARG A 70 7.50 -7.82 -5.01
C ARG A 70 7.18 -7.78 -6.49
N GLU A 71 7.48 -6.64 -7.12
CA GLU A 71 7.13 -6.34 -8.51
C GLU A 71 5.61 -6.27 -8.70
N GLU A 72 4.90 -5.77 -7.69
CA GLU A 72 3.45 -5.59 -7.68
C GLU A 72 3.05 -4.30 -8.40
N GLN A 73 3.86 -3.24 -8.30
CA GLN A 73 3.63 -1.97 -8.99
C GLN A 73 4.19 -2.01 -10.42
N GLU A 74 5.42 -2.47 -10.59
CA GLU A 74 6.14 -2.49 -11.86
C GLU A 74 7.06 -3.73 -11.96
N PRO A 75 7.12 -4.42 -13.11
CA PRO A 75 8.02 -5.56 -13.29
C PRO A 75 9.48 -5.18 -13.07
N GLY A 76 10.23 -6.01 -12.35
CA GLY A 76 11.63 -5.76 -12.04
C GLY A 76 11.91 -4.74 -10.92
N VAL A 77 10.89 -4.05 -10.40
CA VAL A 77 11.03 -3.14 -9.25
C VAL A 77 10.63 -3.88 -7.98
N ARG A 78 11.49 -3.86 -6.96
CA ARG A 78 11.17 -4.38 -5.62
C ARG A 78 11.46 -3.34 -4.57
N GLY A 79 10.71 -3.40 -3.48
CA GLY A 79 10.96 -2.48 -2.38
C GLY A 79 10.35 -2.91 -1.07
N ILE A 80 10.77 -2.21 -0.03
CA ILE A 80 10.25 -2.38 1.32
C ILE A 80 9.90 -1.03 1.92
N ALA A 81 8.81 -0.98 2.68
CA ALA A 81 8.42 0.23 3.37
C ALA A 81 8.07 -0.03 4.84
N ALA A 82 8.47 0.86 5.74
CA ALA A 82 8.04 0.83 7.13
C ALA A 82 7.07 1.99 7.39
N PRO A 83 5.93 1.76 8.08
CA PRO A 83 5.02 2.84 8.42
C PRO A 83 5.67 3.77 9.46
N LEU A 84 5.42 5.07 9.31
CA LEU A 84 5.83 6.12 10.23
C LEU A 84 4.60 6.61 11.00
N GLU A 85 4.55 6.29 12.28
CA GLU A 85 3.47 6.68 13.17
C GLU A 85 3.82 7.95 13.94
N ARG A 86 2.88 8.90 13.96
CA ARG A 86 2.99 10.08 14.84
C ARG A 86 2.40 9.74 16.21
N ARG A 87 3.06 10.17 17.29
CA ARG A 87 2.62 9.96 18.69
C ARG A 87 1.22 10.52 19.03
N ALA A 88 0.66 11.38 18.19
CA ALA A 88 -0.70 11.90 18.28
C ALA A 88 -1.34 11.72 16.90
N SER A 89 -2.67 11.50 16.86
CA SER A 89 -3.58 11.10 15.76
C SER A 89 -3.44 11.86 14.42
N GLY A 90 -2.23 11.96 13.90
CA GLY A 90 -1.87 12.57 12.63
C GLY A 90 -1.66 11.50 11.55
N PRO A 91 -1.44 11.94 10.30
CA PRO A 91 -1.32 11.04 9.17
C PRO A 91 -0.17 10.06 9.35
N VAL A 92 -0.39 8.80 8.96
CA VAL A 92 0.64 7.78 8.87
C VAL A 92 1.40 8.01 7.57
N GLY A 93 2.72 8.16 7.66
CA GLY A 93 3.62 8.17 6.51
C GLY A 93 4.29 6.82 6.32
N ALA A 94 5.25 6.72 5.39
CA ALA A 94 6.12 5.56 5.28
C ALA A 94 7.53 5.95 4.84
N LEU A 95 8.54 5.21 5.31
CA LEU A 95 9.91 5.25 4.78
C LEU A 95 10.06 4.10 3.78
N TYR A 96 10.53 4.39 2.57
CA TYR A 96 10.59 3.45 1.44
C TYR A 96 12.02 3.30 0.91
N VAL A 97 12.43 2.06 0.61
CA VAL A 97 13.68 1.74 -0.10
C VAL A 97 13.34 0.77 -1.22
N TYR A 98 13.82 1.03 -2.43
CA TYR A 98 13.54 0.23 -3.62
C TYR A 98 14.75 0.09 -4.54
N GLY A 99 14.70 -0.89 -5.43
CA GLY A 99 15.68 -1.15 -6.47
C GLY A 99 15.38 -2.41 -7.25
#